data_AF-S4PZ27-F1
#
_entry.id   AF-S4PZ27-F1
#
_cell.length_a   1.000
_cell.length_b   1.000
_cell.length_c   1.000
_cell.angle_alpha   90.00
_cell.angle_beta   90.00
_cell.angle_gamma   90.00
#
_symmetry.space_group_name_H-M   'P 1'
#
loop_
_entity.id
_entity.type
_entity.pdbx_description
1 polymer ?
#
loop_
_entity_poly.entity_id
_entity_poly.type
_entity_poly.pdbx_seq_one_letter_code
_entity_poly.pdbx_strand_id
1 'polypeptide(L)' 'MCYICNFEFKRKNYLAEHMKLLHPEHKEVKRKIVKELAYCVECDLQFASEYFYRRHLRYAVAHKRRIRAKVPCPDC' A
#
# COMPACT_ATOMS: atom_id res chain seq x y z
N MET A 1 20.29 13.24 -3.27
CA MET A 1 21.20 14.03 -4.12
C MET A 1 20.71 13.95 -5.56
N CYS A 2 20.73 15.07 -6.29
CA CYS A 2 20.54 15.12 -7.73
C CYS A 2 21.87 14.82 -8.43
N TYR A 3 21.91 13.91 -9.41
CA TYR A 3 23.15 13.57 -10.13
C TYR A 3 23.49 14.55 -11.27
N ILE A 4 22.57 15.45 -11.62
CA ILE A 4 22.73 16.43 -12.70
C ILE A 4 23.35 17.73 -12.16
N CYS A 5 22.81 18.23 -11.05
CA CYS A 5 23.23 19.50 -10.44
C CYS A 5 23.87 19.34 -9.05
N ASN A 6 24.08 18.11 -8.59
CA ASN A 6 24.67 17.78 -7.28
C ASN A 6 23.96 18.38 -6.06
N PHE A 7 22.73 18.87 -6.21
CA PHE A 7 21.97 19.41 -5.10
C PHE A 7 21.50 18.31 -4.13
N GLU A 8 21.66 18.56 -2.83
CA GLU A 8 21.28 17.62 -1.79
C GLU A 8 19.85 17.86 -1.29
N PHE A 9 19.10 16.76 -1.16
CA PHE A 9 17.72 16.77 -0.68
C PHE A 9 17.59 15.83 0.50
N LYS A 10 16.94 16.32 1.58
CA LYS A 10 16.66 15.51 2.78
C LYS A 10 15.62 14.42 2.54
N ARG A 11 14.75 14.55 1.54
CA ARG A 11 13.68 13.58 1.25
C ARG A 11 13.61 13.22 -0.25
N LYS A 12 13.22 11.99 -0.54
CA LYS A 12 13.12 11.45 -1.92
C LYS A 12 12.05 12.14 -2.77
N ASN A 13 10.95 12.56 -2.17
CA ASN A 13 9.86 13.24 -2.88
C ASN A 13 10.29 14.63 -3.39
N TYR A 14 11.09 15.38 -2.61
CA TYR A 14 11.64 16.66 -3.06
C TYR A 14 12.62 16.49 -4.21
N LEU A 15 13.48 15.47 -4.16
CA LEU A 15 14.35 15.14 -5.30
C LEU A 15 13.53 14.80 -6.56
N ALA A 16 12.45 14.03 -6.42
CA ALA A 16 11.59 13.67 -7.55
C ALA A 16 10.88 14.89 -8.17
N GLU A 17 10.41 15.81 -7.33
CA GLU A 17 9.81 17.07 -7.77
C GLU A 17 10.84 17.99 -8.44
N HIS A 18 12.03 18.11 -7.83
CA HIS A 18 13.16 18.83 -8.41
C HIS A 18 13.52 18.31 -9.81
N MET A 19 13.64 16.99 -9.98
CA MET A 19 13.90 16.38 -11.29
C MET A 19 12.79 16.69 -12.28
N LYS A 20 11.53 16.69 -11.84
CA LYS A 20 10.37 16.99 -12.70
C LYS A 20 10.35 18.45 -13.17
N LEU A 21 10.78 19.39 -12.32
CA LEU A 21 10.68 20.83 -12.58
C LEU A 21 11.93 21.40 -13.28
N LEU A 22 13.12 20.97 -12.85
CA LEU A 22 14.40 21.54 -13.33
C LEU A 22 15.13 20.64 -14.33
N HIS A 23 14.80 19.35 -14.39
CA HIS A 23 15.42 18.40 -15.31
C HIS A 23 14.37 17.56 -16.07
N PRO A 24 13.37 18.21 -16.70
CA PRO A 24 12.26 17.50 -17.34
C PRO A 24 12.71 16.58 -18.49
N GLU A 25 13.84 16.86 -19.16
CA GLU A 25 14.38 15.97 -20.20
C GLU A 25 14.94 14.66 -19.63
N HIS A 26 15.32 14.66 -18.35
CA HIS A 26 15.84 13.49 -17.64
C HIS A 26 14.76 12.74 -16.84
N LYS A 27 13.48 12.97 -17.18
CA LYS A 27 12.37 12.28 -16.54
C LYS A 27 12.45 10.79 -16.86
N GLU A 28 12.91 10.00 -15.89
CA GLU A 28 12.88 8.55 -15.98
C GLU A 28 11.44 8.08 -16.24
N VAL A 29 11.22 7.47 -17.42
CA VAL A 29 9.98 6.79 -17.75
C VAL A 29 9.93 5.53 -16.90
N LYS A 30 9.44 5.66 -15.67
CA LYS A 30 9.16 4.51 -14.82
C LYS A 30 8.12 3.67 -15.53
N ARG A 31 8.55 2.53 -16.08
CA ARG A 31 7.63 1.52 -16.60
C ARG A 31 6.66 1.19 -15.47
N LYS A 32 5.38 1.46 -15.68
CA LYS A 32 4.33 0.97 -14.77
C LYS A 32 4.37 -0.54 -14.85
N ILE A 33 5.04 -1.17 -13.88
CA ILE A 33 4.84 -2.60 -13.65
C ILE A 33 3.38 -2.72 -13.22
N VAL A 34 2.55 -3.29 -14.09
CA VAL A 34 1.17 -3.64 -13.76
C VAL A 34 1.27 -4.70 -12.68
N LYS A 35 1.08 -4.30 -11.42
CA LYS A 35 1.01 -5.23 -10.31
C LYS A 35 -0.35 -5.91 -10.36
N GLU A 36 -0.35 -7.23 -10.24
CA GLU A 36 -1.58 -7.99 -10.09
C GLU A 36 -2.36 -7.45 -8.88
N LEU A 37 -3.64 -7.16 -9.13
CA LEU A 37 -4.53 -6.64 -8.11
C LEU A 37 -4.92 -7.77 -7.16
N ALA A 38 -4.92 -7.50 -5.85
CA ALA A 38 -5.32 -8.49 -4.85
C ALA A 38 -6.85 -8.47 -4.72
N TYR A 39 -7.51 -9.63 -4.75
CA TYR A 39 -8.97 -9.74 -4.69
C TYR A 39 -9.43 -10.52 -3.46
N CYS A 40 -10.48 -10.03 -2.81
CA CYS A 40 -11.13 -10.66 -1.68
C CYS A 40 -12.43 -11.33 -2.12
N VAL A 41 -12.47 -12.66 -2.04
CA VAL A 41 -13.63 -13.47 -2.46
C VAL A 41 -14.83 -13.28 -1.54
N GLU A 42 -14.63 -13.17 -0.22
CA GLU A 42 -15.73 -13.07 0.75
C GLU A 42 -16.47 -11.71 0.68
N CYS A 43 -15.79 -10.67 0.18
CA CYS A 43 -16.35 -9.32 0.07
C CYS A 43 -16.56 -8.86 -1.37
N ASP A 44 -16.15 -9.66 -2.36
CA ASP A 44 -16.15 -9.31 -3.78
C ASP A 44 -15.42 -7.97 -4.09
N LEU A 45 -14.27 -7.74 -3.44
CA LEU A 45 -13.52 -6.48 -3.54
C LEU A 45 -12.13 -6.67 -4.14
N GLN A 46 -11.76 -5.79 -5.08
CA GLN A 46 -10.43 -5.74 -5.69
C GLN A 46 -9.60 -4.57 -5.12
N PHE A 47 -8.33 -4.83 -4.82
CA PHE A 47 -7.41 -3.90 -4.18
C PHE A 47 -6.23 -3.55 -5.06
N ALA A 48 -5.88 -2.26 -5.09
CA ALA A 48 -4.76 -1.71 -5.84
C ALA A 48 -3.37 -2.20 -5.39
N SER A 49 -3.28 -2.82 -4.22
CA SER A 49 -2.05 -3.46 -3.74
C SER A 49 -2.33 -4.49 -2.65
N GLU A 50 -1.37 -5.39 -2.48
CA GLU A 50 -1.36 -6.38 -1.40
C GLU A 50 -1.44 -5.72 0.00
N TYR A 51 -0.82 -4.54 0.19
CA TYR A 51 -0.89 -3.81 1.45
C TYR A 51 -2.33 -3.49 1.85
N PHE A 52 -3.13 -2.98 0.90
CA PHE A 52 -4.53 -2.65 1.17
C PHE A 52 -5.36 -3.89 1.43
N TYR A 53 -5.10 -4.98 0.71
CA TYR A 53 -5.75 -6.27 0.93
C TYR A 53 -5.45 -6.84 2.33
N ARG A 54 -4.19 -6.88 2.76
CA ARG A 54 -3.82 -7.32 4.12
C ARG A 54 -4.45 -6.45 5.21
N ARG A 55 -4.53 -5.15 4.97
CA ARG A 55 -5.21 -4.22 5.87
C ARG A 55 -6.71 -4.51 5.94
N HIS A 56 -7.35 -4.79 4.80
CA HIS A 56 -8.75 -5.21 4.73
C HIS A 56 -8.99 -6.46 5.57
N LEU A 57 -8.21 -7.53 5.37
CA LEU A 57 -8.34 -8.76 6.17
C LEU A 57 -8.21 -8.55 7.68
N ARG A 58 -7.39 -7.58 8.11
CA ARG A 58 -7.16 -7.31 9.53
C ARG A 58 -8.29 -6.53 10.19
N TYR A 59 -8.86 -5.54 9.48
CA TYR A 59 -9.74 -4.54 10.09
C TYR A 59 -11.18 -4.59 9.60
N ALA A 60 -11.45 -5.19 8.44
CA ALA A 60 -12.80 -5.30 7.94
C ALA A 60 -13.65 -6.15 8.89
N VAL A 61 -14.84 -5.65 9.21
CA VAL A 61 -15.78 -6.32 10.10
C VAL A 61 -16.11 -7.73 9.59
N ALA A 62 -16.18 -7.90 8.26
CA ALA A 62 -16.41 -9.19 7.60
C ALA A 62 -15.36 -10.26 7.96
N HIS A 63 -14.08 -9.88 8.14
CA HIS A 63 -12.98 -10.81 8.42
C HIS A 63 -12.51 -10.79 9.87
N LYS A 64 -13.08 -9.93 10.70
CA LYS A 64 -12.74 -9.89 12.13
C LYS A 64 -13.21 -11.19 12.76
N ARG A 65 -12.28 -12.03 13.22
CA ARG A 65 -12.61 -13.28 13.94
C ARG A 65 -13.56 -12.94 15.08
N ARG A 66 -14.81 -13.38 14.97
CA ARG A 66 -15.72 -13.42 16.12
C ARG A 66 -15.11 -14.41 17.10
N ILE A 67 -14.51 -13.90 18.17
CA ILE A 67 -14.12 -14.74 19.30
C ILE A 67 -15.45 -15.28 19.84
N ARG A 68 -15.74 -16.55 19.56
CA ARG A 68 -16.85 -17.24 20.23
C ARG A 68 -16.45 -17.29 21.70
N ALA A 69 -17.14 -16.49 22.53
CA ALA A 69 -16.98 -16.61 23.97
C ALA A 69 -17.26 -18.06 24.34
N LYS A 70 -16.29 -18.73 24.98
CA LYS A 70 -16.55 -20.03 25.59
C LYS A 70 -17.52 -19.75 26.73
N VAL A 71 -18.81 -20.00 26.50
CA VAL A 71 -19.82 -19.96 27.56
C VAL A 71 -19.51 -21.15 28.46
N PRO A 72 -19.09 -20.95 29.73
CA PRO A 72 -18.97 -22.04 30.68
C PRO A 72 -20.37 -22.63 30.88
N CYS A 73 -20.51 -23.95 30.83
CA CYS A 73 -21.76 -24.62 31.16
C CYS A 73 -22.15 -24.26 32.60
N PRO A 74 -23.32 -23.66 32.85
CA PRO A 74 -23.86 -23.60 34.19
C PRO A 74 -24.37 -25.00 34.54
N ASP A 75 -23.93 -25.50 35.69
CA ASP A 75 -24.26 -26.80 36.30
C ASP A 75 -23.30 -27.97 35.98
N CYS A 76 -22.24 -28.05 36.79
CA CYS A 76 -21.67 -29.28 37.37
C CYS A 76 -21.21 -28.95 38.79
#